data_AF-A0A938T6K0-F1
#
_entry.id   AF-A0A938T6K0-F1
#
_cell.length_a   1.000
_cell.length_b   1.000
_cell.length_c   1.000
_cell.angle_alpha   90.00
_cell.angle_beta   90.00
_cell.angle_gamma   90.00
#
_symmetry.space_group_name_H-M   'P 1'
#
loop_
_entity.id
_entity.type
_entity.pdbx_description
1 polymer ?
#
loop_
_entity_poly.entity_id
_entity_poly.type
_entity_poly.pdbx_seq_one_letter_code
_entity_poly.pdbx_strand_id
1 'polypeptide(L)'
;MKNIETIIKEKITNIGFALSLIIFFLAMNFSDNRTGNWIHQKFDSTFYGNLIADVCFVDSVTGYGVTPYTGPNVTQYIIKTTNAGYNWNIIRTDSQYGSGFARIIFLNKDTGYVCGQKGLEKTTNGGMNWINIQLPSGSHPDEMFVLNEDTIWYVIANNLFGGLWRTTNGGINWVQQWPSGTTNYPYKIYMYNGTTGFLSTTNLYKTTNSGFNWTYITNFGFDDIVMIDSLIGYAAVGYYVDSMIYKTTDGGITWFGQETPVVPNVFMNYRYVKDLFAFNKDTVWGVYGSVQFINNLYRYKAVLYKTTNGGLNWGYQIPDTNFNIPSCRFVNFYNIQTGWCTPGITNRGALYTENGGDTTIYTGILSNNFIFPDNYILEQNYPNPFNSITNVKFKLKSGMPDFSLNSGFAEIKIYDITGKLIRVLTSKKYEAGEHTVRFDAAGLSSGVYFYRLEITDSKSNKIYSETKSMIYIK
;
A
#
# COMPACT_ATOMS: atom_id res chain seq x y z
N MET A 1 -32.37 10.35 67.10
CA MET A 1 -30.93 10.47 66.74
C MET A 1 -30.72 9.71 65.45
N LYS A 2 -30.49 10.38 64.31
CA LYS A 2 -30.05 9.69 63.08
C LYS A 2 -28.78 8.90 63.44
N ASN A 3 -28.76 7.61 63.16
CA ASN A 3 -27.63 6.72 63.45
C ASN A 3 -26.38 7.31 62.78
N ILE A 4 -25.29 7.42 63.53
CA ILE A 4 -24.02 8.05 63.09
C ILE A 4 -23.54 7.41 61.77
N GLU A 5 -23.79 6.10 61.59
CA GLU A 5 -23.51 5.39 60.34
C GLU A 5 -24.23 5.98 59.12
N THR A 6 -25.50 6.41 59.27
CA THR A 6 -26.28 6.97 58.16
C THR A 6 -25.70 8.30 57.71
N ILE A 7 -25.28 9.14 58.65
CA ILE A 7 -24.66 10.45 58.37
C ILE A 7 -23.29 10.28 57.70
N ILE A 8 -22.51 9.28 58.12
CA ILE A 8 -21.21 8.96 57.50
C ILE A 8 -21.40 8.46 56.06
N LYS A 9 -22.38 7.59 55.82
CA LYS A 9 -22.67 7.06 54.47
C LYS A 9 -23.11 8.16 53.50
N GLU A 10 -23.96 9.08 53.97
CA GLU A 10 -24.44 10.23 53.19
C GLU A 10 -23.27 11.19 52.83
N LYS A 11 -22.37 11.46 53.79
CA LYS A 11 -21.17 12.27 53.54
C LYS A 11 -20.18 11.60 52.57
N ILE A 12 -19.94 10.30 52.69
CA ILE A 12 -19.06 9.56 51.76
C ILE A 12 -19.64 9.56 50.34
N THR A 13 -20.96 9.42 50.21
CA THR A 13 -21.63 9.43 48.90
C THR A 13 -21.53 10.80 48.24
N ASN A 14 -21.72 11.88 49.02
CA ASN A 14 -21.56 13.25 48.54
C ASN A 14 -20.11 13.60 48.18
N ILE A 15 -19.12 13.08 48.93
CA ILE A 15 -17.69 13.22 48.59
C ILE A 15 -17.36 12.46 47.30
N GLY A 16 -17.87 11.23 47.13
CA GLY A 16 -17.71 10.45 45.90
C GLY A 16 -18.32 11.14 44.69
N PHE A 17 -19.51 11.73 44.84
CA PHE A 17 -20.16 12.52 43.78
C PHE A 17 -19.38 13.79 43.45
N ALA A 18 -18.90 14.53 44.45
CA ALA A 18 -18.06 15.71 44.23
C ALA A 18 -16.72 15.37 43.56
N LEU A 19 -16.06 14.28 43.94
CA LEU A 19 -14.86 13.77 43.26
C LEU A 19 -15.14 13.37 41.82
N SER A 20 -16.30 12.76 41.53
CA SER A 20 -16.69 12.42 40.15
C SER A 20 -16.93 13.66 39.28
N LEU A 21 -17.51 14.73 39.84
CA LEU A 21 -17.68 16.01 39.17
C LEU A 21 -16.35 16.73 38.95
N ILE A 22 -15.43 16.67 39.92
CA ILE A 22 -14.08 17.25 39.78
C ILE A 22 -13.29 16.51 38.70
N ILE A 23 -13.38 15.18 38.61
CA ILE A 23 -12.78 14.39 37.51
C ILE A 23 -13.43 14.75 36.17
N PHE A 24 -14.76 14.92 36.12
CA PHE A 24 -15.49 15.35 34.93
C PHE A 24 -15.09 16.76 34.45
N PHE A 25 -14.91 17.71 35.37
CA PHE A 25 -14.46 19.08 35.04
C PHE A 25 -12.95 19.18 34.77
N LEU A 26 -12.10 18.34 35.38
CA LEU A 26 -10.68 18.23 35.02
C LEU A 26 -10.50 17.63 33.62
N ALA A 27 -11.38 16.71 33.21
CA ALA A 27 -11.41 16.18 31.84
C ALA A 27 -11.85 17.23 30.78
N MET A 28 -12.55 18.31 31.19
CA MET A 28 -12.99 19.39 30.30
C MET A 28 -12.02 20.59 30.22
N ASN A 29 -10.94 20.59 31.00
CA ASN A 29 -9.93 21.66 30.96
C ASN A 29 -8.71 21.31 30.09
N PHE A 30 -8.92 20.64 28.97
CA PHE A 30 -7.96 20.72 27.87
C PHE A 30 -8.31 21.97 27.06
N SER A 31 -7.49 23.02 27.18
CA SER A 31 -7.49 24.09 26.20
C SER A 31 -7.17 23.46 24.85
N ASP A 32 -8.20 23.37 24.02
CA ASP A 32 -8.14 22.61 22.80
C ASP A 32 -7.45 23.44 21.71
N ASN A 33 -6.12 23.44 21.75
CA ASN A 33 -5.28 23.97 20.68
C ASN A 33 -5.31 23.01 19.48
N ARG A 34 -6.50 22.64 18.97
CA ARG A 34 -6.67 21.77 17.80
C ARG A 34 -6.19 22.50 16.55
N THR A 35 -5.14 21.99 15.94
CA THR A 35 -4.72 22.39 14.59
C THR A 35 -5.21 21.42 13.51
N GLY A 36 -5.73 20.24 13.89
CA GLY A 36 -6.27 19.23 12.98
C GLY A 36 -7.09 18.14 13.69
N ASN A 37 -7.68 17.26 12.89
CA ASN A 37 -8.48 16.10 13.29
C ASN A 37 -7.65 14.81 13.45
N TRP A 38 -6.42 14.82 12.93
CA TRP A 38 -5.38 13.90 13.38
C TRP A 38 -4.70 14.46 14.62
N ILE A 39 -4.72 13.70 15.69
CA ILE A 39 -4.17 14.06 17.00
C ILE A 39 -2.92 13.23 17.25
N HIS A 40 -1.88 13.88 17.77
CA HIS A 40 -0.67 13.19 18.20
C HIS A 40 -0.97 12.42 19.49
N GLN A 41 -0.88 11.10 19.41
CA GLN A 41 -0.93 10.21 20.54
C GLN A 41 0.47 9.82 20.97
N LYS A 42 0.84 10.16 22.21
CA LYS A 42 2.13 9.75 22.79
C LYS A 42 2.02 8.36 23.37
N PHE A 43 2.98 7.50 23.04
CA PHE A 43 3.19 6.27 23.80
C PHE A 43 3.84 6.60 25.17
N ASP A 44 3.68 5.69 26.12
CA ASP A 44 4.29 5.78 27.46
C ASP A 44 5.80 6.10 27.38
N SER A 45 6.32 6.89 28.34
CA SER A 45 7.73 7.29 28.38
C SER A 45 8.70 6.12 28.58
N THR A 46 8.22 4.97 29.08
CA THR A 46 8.99 3.72 29.13
C THR A 46 9.28 3.12 27.74
N PHE A 47 8.50 3.53 26.73
CA PHE A 47 8.65 3.12 25.33
C PHE A 47 9.50 4.11 24.50
N TYR A 48 9.88 5.26 25.07
CA TYR A 48 10.55 6.34 24.33
C TYR A 48 11.84 5.85 23.66
N GLY A 49 11.84 5.80 22.32
CA GLY A 49 12.98 5.30 21.55
C GLY A 49 12.64 4.23 20.52
N ASN A 50 11.61 3.43 20.76
CA ASN A 50 11.32 2.27 19.92
C ASN A 50 10.37 2.59 18.76
N LEU A 51 10.68 2.01 17.60
CA LEU A 51 9.77 2.00 16.45
C LEU A 51 8.67 0.95 16.66
N ILE A 52 7.57 1.08 15.94
CA ILE A 52 6.55 0.03 15.85
C ILE A 52 6.77 -0.71 14.52
N ALA A 53 6.88 -2.03 14.60
CA ALA A 53 7.10 -2.89 13.44
C ALA A 53 5.81 -3.41 12.84
N ASP A 54 4.76 -3.57 13.65
CA ASP A 54 3.45 -4.06 13.24
C ASP A 54 2.41 -3.81 14.34
N VAL A 55 1.14 -3.71 13.95
CA VAL A 55 -0.02 -3.52 14.84
C VAL A 55 -1.20 -4.36 14.33
N CYS A 56 -1.85 -5.08 15.23
CA CYS A 56 -3.05 -5.86 14.93
C CYS A 56 -4.16 -5.54 15.94
N PHE A 57 -5.39 -5.31 15.45
CA PHE A 57 -6.59 -5.17 16.26
C PHE A 57 -7.47 -6.41 16.10
N VAL A 58 -7.93 -6.98 17.22
CA VAL A 58 -8.84 -8.16 17.24
C VAL A 58 -10.30 -7.77 17.31
N ASP A 59 -10.56 -6.59 17.85
CA ASP A 59 -11.87 -5.97 17.94
C ASP A 59 -11.69 -4.45 17.99
N SER A 60 -12.77 -3.75 18.29
CA SER A 60 -12.84 -2.29 18.30
C SER A 60 -11.95 -1.61 19.32
N VAL A 61 -11.63 -2.29 20.41
CA VAL A 61 -10.96 -1.71 21.57
C VAL A 61 -9.66 -2.43 21.91
N THR A 62 -9.50 -3.68 21.48
CA THR A 62 -8.36 -4.52 21.81
C THR A 62 -7.40 -4.59 20.63
N GLY A 63 -6.18 -4.13 20.86
CA GLY A 63 -5.11 -4.14 19.87
C GLY A 63 -3.77 -4.52 20.47
N TYR A 64 -2.87 -4.97 19.62
CA TYR A 64 -1.54 -5.45 19.94
C TYR A 64 -0.53 -4.81 19.00
N GLY A 65 0.66 -4.50 19.50
CA GLY A 65 1.73 -3.93 18.71
C GLY A 65 3.07 -4.50 19.13
N VAL A 66 4.04 -4.47 18.20
CA VAL A 66 5.39 -4.99 18.46
C VAL A 66 6.46 -4.05 17.97
N THR A 67 7.63 -4.13 18.60
CA THR A 67 8.80 -3.33 18.23
C THR A 67 9.82 -4.11 17.43
N PRO A 68 10.43 -3.52 16.39
CA PRO A 68 11.43 -4.19 15.58
C PRO A 68 12.77 -4.26 16.31
N TYR A 69 13.65 -5.07 15.76
CA TYR A 69 15.07 -4.95 16.06
C TYR A 69 15.62 -3.68 15.43
N THR A 70 16.22 -2.82 16.24
CA THR A 70 16.87 -1.58 15.79
C THR A 70 18.36 -1.53 16.13
N GLY A 71 18.89 -2.58 16.74
CA GLY A 71 20.30 -2.70 17.08
C GLY A 71 20.56 -3.46 18.38
N PRO A 72 21.84 -3.72 18.68
CA PRO A 72 22.22 -4.36 19.94
C PRO A 72 21.88 -3.46 21.14
N ASN A 73 21.56 -4.06 22.29
CA ASN A 73 21.19 -3.37 23.54
C ASN A 73 19.88 -2.56 23.50
N VAL A 74 19.02 -2.77 22.50
CA VAL A 74 17.68 -2.19 22.51
C VAL A 74 16.72 -3.19 23.13
N THR A 75 15.89 -2.75 24.07
CA THR A 75 14.80 -3.55 24.64
C THR A 75 13.60 -3.52 23.70
N GLN A 76 13.06 -4.68 23.38
CA GLN A 76 11.85 -4.84 22.57
C GLN A 76 10.63 -5.15 23.41
N TYR A 77 9.46 -4.77 22.89
CA TYR A 77 8.20 -4.88 23.58
C TYR A 77 7.13 -5.52 22.71
N ILE A 78 6.25 -6.28 23.37
CA ILE A 78 4.88 -6.47 22.91
C ILE A 78 4.00 -5.56 23.76
N ILE A 79 3.21 -4.72 23.10
CA ILE A 79 2.28 -3.79 23.74
C ILE A 79 0.83 -4.17 23.43
N LYS A 80 -0.07 -3.84 24.35
CA LYS A 80 -1.51 -4.10 24.23
C LYS A 80 -2.30 -2.86 24.61
N THR A 81 -3.38 -2.62 23.87
CA THR A 81 -4.44 -1.69 24.23
C THR A 81 -5.75 -2.45 24.46
N THR A 82 -6.61 -1.92 25.31
CA THR A 82 -8.00 -2.39 25.53
C THR A 82 -8.98 -1.22 25.46
N ASN A 83 -8.52 -0.09 24.93
CA ASN A 83 -9.29 1.14 24.79
C ASN A 83 -8.98 1.75 23.42
N ALA A 84 -9.09 0.96 22.36
CA ALA A 84 -8.94 1.42 20.98
C ALA A 84 -7.65 2.22 20.82
N GLY A 85 -6.52 1.68 21.23
CA GLY A 85 -5.24 2.36 21.11
C GLY A 85 -5.05 3.63 21.94
N TYR A 86 -6.04 4.16 22.69
CA TYR A 86 -5.88 5.40 23.48
C TYR A 86 -4.67 5.33 24.40
N ASN A 87 -4.50 4.20 25.08
CA ASN A 87 -3.33 3.87 25.87
C ASN A 87 -2.80 2.49 25.49
N TRP A 88 -1.49 2.32 25.59
CA TRP A 88 -0.80 1.07 25.31
C TRP A 88 0.03 0.65 26.52
N ASN A 89 -0.17 -0.57 26.98
CA ASN A 89 0.55 -1.18 28.09
C ASN A 89 1.54 -2.20 27.58
N ILE A 90 2.74 -2.24 28.14
CA ILE A 90 3.72 -3.31 27.86
C ILE A 90 3.22 -4.60 28.52
N ILE A 91 3.04 -5.64 27.72
CA ILE A 91 2.66 -6.98 28.20
C ILE A 91 3.82 -7.98 28.14
N ARG A 92 4.88 -7.65 27.38
CA ARG A 92 6.13 -8.41 27.35
C ARG A 92 7.31 -7.49 27.09
N THR A 93 8.40 -7.75 27.81
CA THR A 93 9.67 -7.05 27.69
C THR A 93 10.76 -8.06 27.36
N ASP A 94 11.41 -7.87 26.21
CA ASP A 94 12.52 -8.69 25.75
C ASP A 94 13.78 -7.82 25.72
N SER A 95 14.65 -7.99 26.71
CA SER A 95 15.92 -7.25 26.84
C SER A 95 17.14 -8.00 26.30
N GLN A 96 16.92 -9.14 25.62
CA GLN A 96 18.00 -9.97 25.12
C GLN A 96 18.63 -9.36 23.86
N TYR A 97 19.94 -9.55 23.71
CA TYR A 97 20.66 -9.14 22.51
C TYR A 97 20.08 -9.81 21.27
N GLY A 98 19.57 -9.02 20.31
CA GLY A 98 19.11 -9.54 19.02
C GLY A 98 17.68 -10.08 18.99
N SER A 99 16.73 -9.46 19.71
CA SER A 99 15.33 -9.93 19.78
C SER A 99 14.28 -8.96 19.23
N GLY A 100 14.28 -8.70 17.92
CA GLY A 100 13.20 -7.97 17.25
C GLY A 100 12.00 -8.80 16.85
N PHE A 101 10.83 -8.17 16.89
CA PHE A 101 9.61 -8.69 16.27
C PHE A 101 9.40 -8.05 14.89
N ALA A 102 8.89 -8.83 13.94
CA ALA A 102 8.61 -8.39 12.59
C ALA A 102 7.09 -8.25 12.35
N ARG A 103 6.29 -9.19 12.85
CA ARG A 103 4.83 -9.23 12.66
C ARG A 103 4.11 -9.71 13.90
N ILE A 104 2.87 -9.25 14.07
CA ILE A 104 1.94 -9.72 15.10
C ILE A 104 0.55 -9.88 14.49
N ILE A 105 -0.06 -11.05 14.67
CA ILE A 105 -1.42 -11.33 14.18
C ILE A 105 -2.18 -12.04 15.27
N PHE A 106 -3.36 -11.53 15.62
CA PHE A 106 -4.29 -12.22 16.50
C PHE A 106 -5.53 -12.65 15.72
N LEU A 107 -5.95 -13.90 15.92
CA LEU A 107 -7.16 -14.47 15.32
C LEU A 107 -8.41 -14.11 16.13
N ASN A 108 -8.22 -13.90 17.43
CA ASN A 108 -9.24 -13.49 18.39
C ASN A 108 -8.54 -12.91 19.63
N LYS A 109 -9.29 -12.48 20.64
CA LYS A 109 -8.75 -11.87 21.87
C LYS A 109 -7.77 -12.75 22.67
N ASP A 110 -7.81 -14.06 22.49
CA ASP A 110 -7.03 -15.03 23.28
C ASP A 110 -5.89 -15.63 22.45
N THR A 111 -6.12 -15.88 21.16
CA THR A 111 -5.17 -16.59 20.29
C THR A 111 -4.48 -15.65 19.31
N GLY A 112 -3.15 -15.61 19.40
CA GLY A 112 -2.32 -14.78 18.54
C GLY A 112 -0.93 -15.35 18.32
N TYR A 113 -0.23 -14.75 17.37
CA TYR A 113 1.07 -15.16 16.87
C TYR A 113 1.96 -13.94 16.75
N VAL A 114 3.25 -14.13 16.97
CA VAL A 114 4.29 -13.13 16.75
C VAL A 114 5.49 -13.80 16.09
N CYS A 115 6.11 -13.13 15.14
CA CYS A 115 7.36 -13.63 14.53
C CYS A 115 8.46 -12.58 14.55
N GLY A 116 9.69 -13.03 14.36
CA GLY A 116 10.87 -12.17 14.21
C GLY A 116 12.16 -12.92 14.49
N GLN A 117 13.14 -12.24 15.07
CA GLN A 117 14.48 -12.78 15.32
C GLN A 117 14.50 -14.00 16.24
N LYS A 118 13.50 -14.13 17.13
CA LYS A 118 13.34 -15.27 18.03
C LYS A 118 12.62 -16.47 17.41
N GLY A 119 12.18 -16.38 16.15
CA GLY A 119 11.38 -17.40 15.50
C GLY A 119 9.90 -17.03 15.46
N LEU A 120 9.03 -18.04 15.59
CA LEU A 120 7.58 -17.90 15.59
C LEU A 120 7.04 -18.36 16.95
N GLU A 121 6.20 -17.53 17.58
CA GLU A 121 5.61 -17.81 18.88
C GLU A 121 4.09 -17.68 18.82
N LYS A 122 3.38 -18.51 19.61
CA LYS A 122 1.93 -18.51 19.75
C LYS A 122 1.52 -18.19 21.19
N THR A 123 0.44 -17.44 21.35
CA THR A 123 -0.29 -17.28 22.60
C THR A 123 -1.71 -17.83 22.45
N THR A 124 -2.28 -18.34 23.53
CA THR A 124 -3.70 -18.74 23.65
C THR A 124 -4.37 -18.10 24.87
N ASN A 125 -3.72 -17.09 25.44
CA ASN A 125 -4.19 -16.39 26.64
C ASN A 125 -4.02 -14.87 26.52
N GLY A 126 -4.20 -14.34 25.31
CA GLY A 126 -4.25 -12.92 25.03
C GLY A 126 -2.90 -12.21 25.18
N GLY A 127 -1.78 -12.95 25.05
CA GLY A 127 -0.43 -12.44 25.12
C GLY A 127 0.22 -12.48 26.50
N MET A 128 -0.42 -13.09 27.50
CA MET A 128 0.17 -13.25 28.85
C MET A 128 1.37 -14.20 28.83
N ASN A 129 1.29 -15.29 28.05
CA ASN A 129 2.40 -16.20 27.81
C ASN A 129 2.51 -16.54 26.31
N TRP A 130 3.73 -16.85 25.88
CA TRP A 130 4.06 -17.17 24.49
C TRP A 130 4.85 -18.49 24.44
N ILE A 131 4.49 -19.37 23.51
CA ILE A 131 5.10 -20.67 23.30
C ILE A 131 5.75 -20.67 21.92
N ASN A 132 7.01 -21.09 21.84
CA ASN A 132 7.75 -21.19 20.58
C ASN A 132 7.22 -22.34 19.71
N ILE A 133 6.92 -22.03 18.45
CA ILE A 133 6.64 -23.01 17.40
C ILE A 133 7.95 -23.34 16.71
N GLN A 134 8.30 -24.62 16.67
CA GLN A 134 9.55 -25.07 16.05
C GLN A 134 9.49 -24.90 14.53
N LEU A 135 10.55 -24.28 13.98
CA LEU A 135 10.69 -24.01 12.55
C LEU A 135 11.76 -24.94 11.94
N PRO A 136 11.56 -25.47 10.71
CA PRO A 136 12.48 -26.40 10.07
C PRO A 136 13.93 -25.91 9.93
N SER A 137 14.13 -24.61 9.72
CA SER A 137 15.42 -24.01 9.35
C SER A 137 16.12 -23.27 10.49
N GLY A 138 15.58 -23.29 11.72
CA GLY A 138 16.16 -22.57 12.87
C GLY A 138 16.31 -21.05 12.65
N SER A 139 15.57 -20.51 11.68
CA SER A 139 15.73 -19.16 11.13
C SER A 139 14.63 -18.22 11.62
N HIS A 140 14.87 -16.92 11.46
CA HIS A 140 13.94 -15.86 11.84
C HIS A 140 12.97 -15.50 10.70
N PRO A 141 11.64 -15.63 10.87
CA PRO A 141 10.70 -15.17 9.86
C PRO A 141 10.65 -13.64 9.78
N ASP A 142 10.72 -13.12 8.56
CA ASP A 142 10.58 -11.68 8.27
C ASP A 142 9.12 -11.28 8.06
N GLU A 143 8.27 -12.24 7.71
CA GLU A 143 6.83 -12.08 7.47
C GLU A 143 6.10 -13.37 7.88
N MET A 144 4.87 -13.21 8.36
CA MET A 144 3.97 -14.34 8.60
C MET A 144 2.54 -13.99 8.20
N PHE A 145 1.78 -15.01 7.82
CA PHE A 145 0.35 -14.90 7.64
C PHE A 145 -0.34 -16.07 8.36
N VAL A 146 -1.32 -15.75 9.20
CA VAL A 146 -2.09 -16.74 9.95
C VAL A 146 -3.50 -16.73 9.42
N LEU A 147 -3.90 -17.78 8.69
CA LEU A 147 -5.26 -17.90 8.18
C LEU A 147 -6.21 -18.42 9.27
N ASN A 148 -5.74 -19.41 10.03
CA ASN A 148 -6.42 -19.99 11.18
C ASN A 148 -5.36 -20.71 12.04
N GLU A 149 -5.79 -21.36 13.13
CA GLU A 149 -4.86 -22.02 14.05
C GLU A 149 -4.08 -23.19 13.44
N ASP A 150 -4.61 -23.82 12.39
CA ASP A 150 -3.96 -24.93 11.72
C ASP A 150 -3.07 -24.47 10.55
N THR A 151 -3.48 -23.39 9.87
CA THR A 151 -2.88 -22.93 8.61
C THR A 151 -2.11 -21.64 8.81
N ILE A 152 -0.78 -21.78 8.90
CA ILE A 152 0.17 -20.68 9.09
C ILE A 152 1.17 -20.69 7.93
N TRP A 153 1.53 -19.50 7.49
CA TRP A 153 2.54 -19.24 6.49
C TRP A 153 3.63 -18.37 7.08
N TYR A 154 4.87 -18.61 6.70
CA TYR A 154 5.95 -17.68 7.00
C TYR A 154 6.94 -17.59 5.84
N VAL A 155 7.59 -16.44 5.77
CA VAL A 155 8.60 -16.12 4.76
C VAL A 155 9.91 -15.75 5.43
N ILE A 156 11.00 -16.13 4.77
CA ILE A 156 12.34 -15.62 5.05
C ILE A 156 12.79 -14.85 3.80
N ALA A 157 13.07 -13.57 3.96
CA ALA A 157 13.38 -12.64 2.88
C ALA A 157 14.91 -12.59 2.63
N ASN A 158 15.46 -13.69 2.14
CA ASN A 158 16.91 -13.81 1.90
C ASN A 158 17.24 -14.56 0.60
N ASN A 159 18.30 -14.15 -0.10
CA ASN A 159 18.71 -14.74 -1.37
C ASN A 159 19.39 -16.12 -1.24
N LEU A 160 20.00 -16.44 -0.09
CA LEU A 160 20.70 -17.71 0.14
C LEU A 160 19.83 -18.75 0.83
N PHE A 161 19.07 -18.33 1.85
CA PHE A 161 18.27 -19.22 2.69
C PHE A 161 16.80 -18.80 2.79
N GLY A 162 16.35 -17.86 1.97
CA GLY A 162 14.95 -17.42 1.96
C GLY A 162 13.97 -18.47 1.46
N GLY A 163 12.67 -18.19 1.49
CA GLY A 163 11.65 -19.12 1.01
C GLY A 163 10.29 -18.89 1.65
N LEU A 164 9.34 -19.75 1.29
CA LEU A 164 7.98 -19.76 1.84
C LEU A 164 7.70 -21.15 2.41
N TRP A 165 7.17 -21.18 3.62
CA TRP A 165 6.75 -22.41 4.29
C TRP A 165 5.30 -22.31 4.74
N ARG A 166 4.62 -23.46 4.72
CA ARG A 166 3.23 -23.61 5.14
C ARG A 166 3.11 -24.77 6.11
N THR A 167 2.32 -24.58 7.16
CA THR A 167 1.78 -25.66 7.99
C THR A 167 0.27 -25.74 7.79
N THR A 168 -0.30 -26.91 8.03
CA THR A 168 -1.76 -27.18 8.05
C THR A 168 -2.17 -27.94 9.31
N ASN A 169 -1.28 -27.95 10.32
CA ASN A 169 -1.47 -28.62 11.60
C ASN A 169 -0.85 -27.81 12.75
N GLY A 170 -0.96 -26.48 12.68
CA GLY A 170 -0.58 -25.57 13.75
C GLY A 170 0.91 -25.51 14.05
N GLY A 171 1.75 -25.83 13.06
CA GLY A 171 3.21 -25.75 13.17
C GLY A 171 3.89 -27.02 13.66
N ILE A 172 3.16 -28.15 13.76
CA ILE A 172 3.75 -29.45 14.08
C ILE A 172 4.65 -29.91 12.91
N ASN A 173 4.16 -29.78 11.68
CA ASN A 173 4.93 -30.06 10.47
C ASN A 173 4.83 -28.89 9.49
N TRP A 174 5.87 -28.69 8.71
CA TRP A 174 5.98 -27.62 7.71
C TRP A 174 6.35 -28.19 6.35
N VAL A 175 5.74 -27.64 5.31
CA VAL A 175 6.03 -27.94 3.92
C VAL A 175 6.54 -26.68 3.24
N GLN A 176 7.70 -26.76 2.61
CA GLN A 176 8.23 -25.67 1.81
C GLN A 176 7.37 -25.52 0.53
N GLN A 177 6.92 -24.30 0.25
CA GLN A 177 6.10 -23.95 -0.93
C GLN A 177 6.88 -23.09 -1.93
N TRP A 178 7.97 -22.46 -1.51
CA TRP A 178 8.89 -21.74 -2.37
C TRP A 178 10.34 -22.07 -1.99
N PRO A 179 11.21 -22.43 -2.95
CA PRO A 179 12.55 -22.91 -2.67
C PRO A 179 13.48 -21.83 -2.09
N SER A 180 14.52 -22.30 -1.41
CA SER A 180 15.62 -21.48 -0.90
C SER A 180 16.74 -21.30 -1.92
N GLY A 181 17.61 -20.32 -1.70
CA GLY A 181 18.77 -20.06 -2.55
C GLY A 181 18.44 -19.41 -3.90
N THR A 182 17.26 -18.79 -4.03
CA THR A 182 16.84 -18.13 -5.27
C THR A 182 17.07 -16.62 -5.20
N THR A 183 17.41 -16.00 -6.33
CA THR A 183 17.46 -14.54 -6.46
C THR A 183 16.07 -13.90 -6.41
N ASN A 184 15.02 -14.67 -6.72
CA ASN A 184 13.63 -14.25 -6.62
C ASN A 184 12.97 -14.77 -5.33
N TYR A 185 13.56 -14.42 -4.19
CA TYR A 185 13.08 -14.83 -2.88
C TYR A 185 11.82 -14.04 -2.48
N PRO A 186 10.85 -14.68 -1.80
CA PRO A 186 9.66 -13.99 -1.32
C PRO A 186 9.96 -13.09 -0.13
N TYR A 187 9.17 -12.04 0.04
CA TYR A 187 9.23 -11.16 1.20
C TYR A 187 7.86 -10.77 1.79
N LYS A 188 6.75 -11.00 1.08
CA LYS A 188 5.39 -10.76 1.59
C LYS A 188 4.46 -11.90 1.16
N ILE A 189 3.64 -12.38 2.08
CA ILE A 189 2.61 -13.40 1.83
C ILE A 189 1.27 -12.86 2.34
N TYR A 190 0.20 -13.07 1.56
CA TYR A 190 -1.16 -12.75 1.95
C TYR A 190 -2.11 -13.83 1.45
N MET A 191 -3.00 -14.33 2.31
CA MET A 191 -4.05 -15.26 1.90
C MET A 191 -5.42 -14.57 2.07
N TYR A 192 -6.20 -14.50 1.00
CA TYR A 192 -7.58 -14.02 1.08
C TYR A 192 -8.48 -15.07 1.75
N ASN A 193 -8.25 -16.35 1.41
CA ASN A 193 -8.96 -17.48 2.01
C ASN A 193 -8.09 -18.74 1.94
N GLY A 194 -8.67 -19.91 2.26
CA GLY A 194 -7.95 -21.19 2.28
C GLY A 194 -7.31 -21.62 0.96
N THR A 195 -7.77 -21.10 -0.18
CA THR A 195 -7.30 -21.51 -1.51
C THR A 195 -6.58 -20.41 -2.27
N THR A 196 -7.02 -19.16 -2.08
CA THR A 196 -6.57 -18.00 -2.84
C THR A 196 -5.64 -17.12 -2.03
N GLY A 197 -4.49 -16.80 -2.60
CA GLY A 197 -3.48 -15.96 -1.97
C GLY A 197 -2.45 -15.42 -2.94
N PHE A 198 -1.60 -14.53 -2.44
CA PHE A 198 -0.64 -13.75 -3.20
C PHE A 198 0.71 -13.77 -2.52
N LEU A 199 1.76 -13.97 -3.31
CA LEU A 199 3.14 -13.99 -2.87
C LEU A 199 3.91 -12.90 -3.61
N SER A 200 4.56 -12.05 -2.83
CA SER A 200 5.39 -10.97 -3.32
C SER A 200 6.85 -11.36 -3.26
N THR A 201 7.52 -11.15 -4.39
CA THR A 201 8.96 -11.29 -4.62
C THR A 201 9.39 -10.05 -5.42
N THR A 202 10.42 -10.10 -6.28
CA THR A 202 10.57 -9.03 -7.29
C THR A 202 9.40 -9.02 -8.29
N ASN A 203 8.61 -10.09 -8.33
CA ASN A 203 7.37 -10.28 -9.08
C ASN A 203 6.18 -10.59 -8.16
N LEU A 204 4.97 -10.51 -8.71
CA LEU A 204 3.76 -10.99 -8.06
C LEU A 204 3.39 -12.39 -8.54
N TYR A 205 3.07 -13.26 -7.59
CA TYR A 205 2.48 -14.56 -7.86
C TYR A 205 1.13 -14.72 -7.15
N LYS A 206 0.25 -15.51 -7.75
CA LYS A 206 -1.05 -15.87 -7.19
C LYS A 206 -1.19 -17.39 -7.10
N THR A 207 -1.81 -17.85 -6.02
CA THR A 207 -2.31 -19.22 -5.88
C THR A 207 -3.84 -19.23 -5.89
N THR A 208 -4.42 -20.30 -6.41
CA THR A 208 -5.84 -20.66 -6.25
C THR A 208 -6.04 -22.07 -5.69
N ASN A 209 -4.96 -22.74 -5.29
CA ASN A 209 -4.95 -24.10 -4.75
C ASN A 209 -4.12 -24.17 -3.46
N SER A 210 -4.33 -23.21 -2.55
CA SER A 210 -3.70 -23.19 -1.22
C SER A 210 -2.16 -23.11 -1.26
N GLY A 211 -1.55 -22.70 -2.37
CA GLY A 211 -0.13 -22.53 -2.60
C GLY A 211 0.61 -23.81 -3.02
N PHE A 212 -0.13 -24.86 -3.42
CA PHE A 212 0.48 -25.99 -4.12
C PHE A 212 1.13 -25.55 -5.44
N ASN A 213 0.55 -24.56 -6.14
CA ASN A 213 1.14 -23.92 -7.30
C ASN A 213 1.02 -22.39 -7.21
N TRP A 214 2.04 -21.70 -7.73
CA TRP A 214 2.11 -20.24 -7.80
C TRP A 214 2.21 -19.79 -9.25
N THR A 215 1.20 -19.06 -9.72
CA THR A 215 1.15 -18.53 -11.08
C THR A 215 1.70 -17.12 -11.10
N TYR A 216 2.65 -16.84 -12.00
CA TYR A 216 3.19 -15.50 -12.22
C TYR A 216 2.07 -14.58 -12.75
N ILE A 217 1.95 -13.37 -12.18
CA ILE A 217 0.94 -12.38 -12.57
C ILE A 217 1.59 -11.16 -13.22
N THR A 218 2.59 -10.56 -12.57
CA THR A 218 3.23 -9.34 -13.07
C THR A 218 4.68 -9.21 -12.57
N ASN A 219 5.46 -8.35 -13.21
CA ASN A 219 6.90 -8.15 -12.99
C ASN A 219 7.26 -7.19 -11.84
N PHE A 220 6.32 -6.95 -10.93
CA PHE A 220 6.55 -6.19 -9.71
C PHE A 220 5.87 -6.88 -8.53
N GLY A 221 6.52 -6.81 -7.36
CA GLY A 221 5.93 -7.18 -6.08
C GLY A 221 5.21 -6.02 -5.40
N PHE A 222 4.51 -6.32 -4.32
CA PHE A 222 3.85 -5.38 -3.41
C PHE A 222 4.50 -5.38 -2.03
N ASP A 223 4.53 -4.22 -1.37
CA ASP A 223 4.85 -4.09 0.06
C ASP A 223 3.65 -4.50 0.93
N ASP A 224 2.44 -4.22 0.45
CA ASP A 224 1.21 -4.63 1.10
C ASP A 224 0.07 -4.89 0.12
N ILE A 225 -0.88 -5.75 0.49
CA ILE A 225 -1.99 -6.15 -0.36
C ILE A 225 -3.21 -6.48 0.49
N VAL A 226 -4.38 -6.04 0.04
CA VAL A 226 -5.66 -6.31 0.68
C VAL A 226 -6.70 -6.68 -0.38
N MET A 227 -7.36 -7.82 -0.19
CA MET A 227 -8.54 -8.19 -0.96
C MET A 227 -9.78 -7.86 -0.14
N ILE A 228 -10.71 -7.09 -0.72
CA ILE A 228 -11.99 -6.74 -0.10
C ILE A 228 -13.01 -7.85 -0.31
N ASP A 229 -13.02 -8.42 -1.51
CA ASP A 229 -13.81 -9.57 -1.87
C ASP A 229 -13.05 -10.45 -2.88
N SER A 230 -13.71 -11.45 -3.45
CA SER A 230 -13.08 -12.38 -4.39
C SER A 230 -12.61 -11.73 -5.70
N LEU A 231 -13.08 -10.52 -6.02
CA LEU A 231 -12.80 -9.80 -7.26
C LEU A 231 -12.01 -8.51 -7.01
N ILE A 232 -12.36 -7.75 -5.97
CA ILE A 232 -11.81 -6.43 -5.71
C ILE A 232 -10.69 -6.49 -4.68
N GLY A 233 -9.55 -5.90 -5.02
CA GLY A 233 -8.42 -5.74 -4.11
C GLY A 233 -7.52 -4.58 -4.49
N TYR A 234 -6.67 -4.19 -3.54
CA TYR A 234 -5.71 -3.11 -3.66
C TYR A 234 -4.34 -3.59 -3.22
N ALA A 235 -3.30 -3.06 -3.85
CA ALA A 235 -1.94 -3.45 -3.54
C ALA A 235 -0.99 -2.25 -3.62
N ALA A 236 -0.18 -2.09 -2.59
CA ALA A 236 0.78 -1.00 -2.45
C ALA A 236 2.14 -1.41 -2.98
N VAL A 237 2.73 -0.58 -3.83
CA VAL A 237 4.07 -0.78 -4.36
C VAL A 237 4.95 0.39 -3.93
N GLY A 238 6.00 0.09 -3.17
CA GLY A 238 6.84 1.14 -2.60
C GLY A 238 8.06 1.52 -3.42
N TYR A 239 8.41 0.88 -4.54
CA TYR A 239 9.58 1.28 -5.33
C TYR A 239 9.46 0.95 -6.83
N TYR A 240 9.92 1.88 -7.69
CA TYR A 240 10.24 1.68 -9.12
C TYR A 240 9.11 1.16 -10.04
N VAL A 241 7.89 1.71 -9.91
CA VAL A 241 6.75 1.36 -10.79
C VAL A 241 5.90 2.60 -11.14
N ASP A 242 5.04 2.46 -12.16
CA ASP A 242 4.18 3.53 -12.71
C ASP A 242 3.14 4.09 -11.72
N SER A 243 2.75 3.31 -10.71
CA SER A 243 1.80 3.72 -9.68
C SER A 243 2.15 3.13 -8.32
N MET A 244 1.78 3.84 -7.26
CA MET A 244 2.08 3.45 -5.87
C MET A 244 0.97 2.58 -5.27
N ILE A 245 -0.22 2.59 -5.88
CA ILE A 245 -1.36 1.76 -5.51
C ILE A 245 -1.93 1.15 -6.78
N TYR A 246 -2.06 -0.17 -6.83
CA TYR A 246 -2.75 -0.88 -7.89
C TYR A 246 -4.09 -1.40 -7.39
N LYS A 247 -5.08 -1.47 -8.29
CA LYS A 247 -6.39 -2.06 -8.04
C LYS A 247 -6.61 -3.23 -8.97
N THR A 248 -7.23 -4.29 -8.45
CA THR A 248 -7.80 -5.37 -9.26
C THR A 248 -9.32 -5.39 -9.13
N THR A 249 -9.99 -5.85 -10.19
CA THR A 249 -11.44 -6.11 -10.24
C THR A 249 -11.76 -7.51 -10.77
N ASP A 250 -10.75 -8.37 -10.95
CA ASP A 250 -10.85 -9.73 -11.46
C ASP A 250 -10.19 -10.76 -10.53
N GLY A 251 -10.06 -10.40 -9.26
CA GLY A 251 -9.49 -11.24 -8.21
C GLY A 251 -7.97 -11.34 -8.29
N GLY A 252 -7.30 -10.35 -8.86
CA GLY A 252 -5.85 -10.26 -8.97
C GLY A 252 -5.26 -11.06 -10.11
N ILE A 253 -6.03 -11.27 -11.19
CA ILE A 253 -5.49 -11.76 -12.48
C ILE A 253 -4.84 -10.59 -13.21
N THR A 254 -5.45 -9.40 -13.16
CA THR A 254 -4.88 -8.14 -13.66
C THR A 254 -4.91 -7.06 -12.58
N TRP A 255 -3.97 -6.12 -12.69
CA TRP A 255 -3.77 -5.02 -11.74
C TRP A 255 -3.55 -3.72 -12.50
N PHE A 256 -4.35 -2.70 -12.18
CA PHE A 256 -4.30 -1.39 -12.82
C PHE A 256 -3.82 -0.33 -11.85
N GLY A 257 -2.82 0.45 -12.26
CA GLY A 257 -2.29 1.55 -11.46
C GLY A 257 -3.36 2.59 -11.16
N GLN A 258 -3.39 3.08 -9.92
CA GLN A 258 -4.28 4.15 -9.48
C GLN A 258 -3.53 5.47 -9.50
N GLU A 259 -4.20 6.54 -9.90
CA GLU A 259 -3.60 7.87 -9.83
C GLU A 259 -3.72 8.42 -8.41
N THR A 260 -2.57 8.60 -7.76
CA THR A 260 -2.52 9.26 -6.45
C THR A 260 -2.21 10.75 -6.61
N PRO A 261 -2.91 11.61 -5.86
CA PRO A 261 -2.75 13.05 -5.97
C PRO A 261 -1.34 13.51 -5.59
N VAL A 262 -0.88 14.58 -6.23
CA VAL A 262 0.38 15.25 -5.91
C VAL A 262 0.09 16.44 -5.00
N VAL A 263 0.85 16.56 -3.92
CA VAL A 263 0.77 17.74 -3.04
C VAL A 263 1.45 18.91 -3.75
N PRO A 264 0.77 20.05 -3.98
CA PRO A 264 1.35 21.21 -4.66
C PRO A 264 2.27 22.02 -3.72
N ASN A 265 3.12 22.88 -4.30
CA ASN A 265 3.97 23.85 -3.59
C ASN A 265 4.94 23.21 -2.55
N VAL A 266 5.46 22.03 -2.86
CA VAL A 266 6.46 21.34 -2.05
C VAL A 266 7.79 21.23 -2.81
N PHE A 267 8.88 21.18 -2.05
CA PHE A 267 10.22 20.98 -2.57
C PHE A 267 10.45 19.51 -2.99
N MET A 268 9.92 18.56 -2.22
CA MET A 268 9.97 17.12 -2.54
C MET A 268 8.65 16.43 -2.22
N ASN A 269 8.28 15.47 -3.08
CA ASN A 269 7.13 14.56 -2.95
C ASN A 269 7.63 13.11 -2.98
N TYR A 270 7.71 12.46 -1.83
CA TYR A 270 7.98 11.02 -1.72
C TYR A 270 6.65 10.28 -1.67
N ARG A 271 6.21 9.73 -2.80
CA ARG A 271 4.85 9.17 -2.95
C ARG A 271 4.74 7.68 -2.62
N TYR A 272 5.65 7.13 -1.84
CA TYR A 272 5.62 5.69 -1.56
C TYR A 272 4.42 5.30 -0.71
N VAL A 273 3.81 4.16 -1.04
CA VAL A 273 2.80 3.51 -0.19
C VAL A 273 3.37 2.19 0.30
N LYS A 274 3.38 1.99 1.62
CA LYS A 274 3.94 0.78 2.26
C LYS A 274 2.90 -0.10 2.94
N ASP A 275 1.73 0.45 3.20
CA ASP A 275 0.66 -0.22 3.92
C ASP A 275 -0.70 0.30 3.44
N LEU A 276 -1.67 -0.60 3.38
CA LEU A 276 -3.04 -0.32 2.97
C LEU A 276 -4.01 -0.74 4.05
N PHE A 277 -5.08 0.04 4.18
CA PHE A 277 -6.23 -0.38 4.96
C PHE A 277 -7.51 -0.17 4.16
N ALA A 278 -8.21 -1.27 3.85
CA ALA A 278 -9.52 -1.21 3.22
C ALA A 278 -10.62 -1.41 4.27
N PHE A 279 -11.43 -0.38 4.51
CA PHE A 279 -12.58 -0.51 5.40
C PHE A 279 -13.74 -1.21 4.68
N ASN A 280 -13.94 -0.86 3.41
CA ASN A 280 -14.90 -1.49 2.52
C ASN A 280 -14.48 -1.25 1.06
N LYS A 281 -15.31 -1.68 0.11
CA LYS A 281 -15.03 -1.53 -1.33
C LYS A 281 -14.84 -0.09 -1.80
N ASP A 282 -15.39 0.87 -1.06
CA ASP A 282 -15.38 2.29 -1.43
C ASP A 282 -14.28 3.06 -0.69
N THR A 283 -13.98 2.67 0.55
CA THR A 283 -13.08 3.41 1.44
C THR A 283 -11.78 2.64 1.69
N VAL A 284 -10.70 3.14 1.11
CA VAL A 284 -9.35 2.58 1.24
C VAL A 284 -8.36 3.68 1.58
N TRP A 285 -7.44 3.37 2.48
CA TRP A 285 -6.35 4.22 2.90
C TRP A 285 -5.01 3.62 2.47
N GLY A 286 -4.05 4.48 2.16
CA GLY A 286 -2.67 4.10 1.91
C GLY A 286 -1.71 5.10 2.55
N VAL A 287 -0.64 4.61 3.18
CA VAL A 287 0.28 5.46 3.95
C VAL A 287 1.75 5.24 3.60
N TYR A 288 2.60 6.13 4.11
CA TYR A 288 4.06 6.28 3.96
C TYR A 288 4.47 7.50 3.15
N GLY A 289 3.56 8.04 2.35
CA GLY A 289 3.77 9.28 1.61
C GLY A 289 4.38 10.37 2.51
N SER A 290 5.31 11.14 1.96
CA SER A 290 6.02 12.19 2.69
C SER A 290 6.30 13.38 1.79
N VAL A 291 6.14 14.58 2.35
CA VAL A 291 6.39 15.83 1.63
C VAL A 291 7.27 16.78 2.42
N GLN A 292 8.05 17.58 1.71
CA GLN A 292 8.89 18.63 2.27
C GLN A 292 8.47 19.97 1.66
N PHE A 293 7.97 20.90 2.47
CA PHE A 293 7.48 22.18 1.98
C PHE A 293 8.64 23.16 1.67
N ILE A 294 8.47 23.97 0.62
CA ILE A 294 9.46 24.96 0.18
C ILE A 294 9.83 25.94 1.31
N ASN A 295 8.83 26.34 2.10
CA ASN A 295 9.00 27.29 3.21
C ASN A 295 9.45 26.62 4.53
N ASN A 296 9.69 25.31 4.53
CA ASN A 296 10.11 24.57 5.72
C ASN A 296 11.02 23.40 5.34
N LEU A 297 12.19 23.72 4.78
CA LEU A 297 13.14 22.77 4.20
C LEU A 297 13.74 21.77 5.22
N TYR A 298 13.50 21.90 6.52
CA TYR A 298 14.05 20.98 7.52
C TYR A 298 13.03 19.97 8.07
N ARG A 299 11.78 19.99 7.56
CA ARG A 299 10.70 19.16 8.10
C ARG A 299 9.89 18.47 7.02
N TYR A 300 9.91 17.14 7.08
CA TYR A 300 9.00 16.26 6.35
C TYR A 300 7.67 16.13 7.09
N LYS A 301 6.56 16.14 6.35
CA LYS A 301 5.23 15.79 6.84
C LYS A 301 4.70 14.53 6.15
N ALA A 302 4.06 13.65 6.91
CA ALA A 302 3.37 12.49 6.39
C ALA A 302 2.21 12.89 5.47
N VAL A 303 1.96 12.05 4.47
CA VAL A 303 0.83 12.12 3.56
C VAL A 303 0.09 10.79 3.64
N LEU A 304 -1.19 10.86 3.94
CA LEU A 304 -2.09 9.72 3.99
C LEU A 304 -3.01 9.80 2.78
N TYR A 305 -2.95 8.82 1.88
CA TYR A 305 -3.84 8.73 0.74
C TYR A 305 -5.16 8.07 1.15
N LYS A 306 -6.27 8.55 0.60
CA LYS A 306 -7.61 8.04 0.88
C LYS A 306 -8.47 8.09 -0.37
N THR A 307 -9.23 7.03 -0.61
CA THR A 307 -10.39 7.05 -1.51
C THR A 307 -11.67 6.77 -0.70
N THR A 308 -12.80 7.28 -1.16
CA THR A 308 -14.14 7.00 -0.61
C THR A 308 -15.14 6.57 -1.70
N ASN A 309 -14.64 6.23 -2.89
CA ASN A 309 -15.42 5.79 -4.04
C ASN A 309 -14.73 4.66 -4.81
N GLY A 310 -13.98 3.82 -4.09
CA GLY A 310 -13.38 2.61 -4.62
C GLY A 310 -12.25 2.89 -5.60
N GLY A 311 -11.49 3.96 -5.37
CA GLY A 311 -10.34 4.32 -6.20
C GLY A 311 -10.70 4.99 -7.52
N LEU A 312 -11.97 5.39 -7.74
CA LEU A 312 -12.30 6.26 -8.87
C LEU A 312 -11.54 7.58 -8.77
N ASN A 313 -11.39 8.12 -7.57
CA ASN A 313 -10.38 9.13 -7.28
C ASN A 313 -9.72 8.90 -5.93
N TRP A 314 -8.51 9.41 -5.80
CA TRP A 314 -7.76 9.44 -4.56
C TRP A 314 -7.56 10.89 -4.12
N GLY A 315 -7.78 11.12 -2.83
CA GLY A 315 -7.39 12.34 -2.14
C GLY A 315 -6.23 12.05 -1.18
N TYR A 316 -5.76 13.10 -0.51
CA TYR A 316 -4.76 12.98 0.54
C TYR A 316 -5.10 13.83 1.75
N GLN A 317 -4.54 13.45 2.89
CA GLN A 317 -4.54 14.20 4.13
C GLN A 317 -3.09 14.44 4.56
N ILE A 318 -2.81 15.64 5.08
CA ILE A 318 -1.51 15.99 5.67
C ILE A 318 -1.79 16.33 7.13
N PRO A 319 -1.59 15.37 8.07
CA PRO A 319 -1.84 15.55 9.49
C PRO A 319 -1.30 16.89 9.99
N ASP A 320 -2.19 17.85 10.28
CA ASP A 320 -1.77 19.16 10.78
C ASP A 320 -1.53 19.14 12.27
N THR A 321 -0.50 18.41 12.66
CA THR A 321 -0.05 18.35 14.05
C THR A 321 1.09 19.34 14.24
N ASN A 322 1.13 19.97 15.42
CA ASN A 322 2.30 20.74 15.89
C ASN A 322 3.58 19.89 16.00
N PHE A 323 3.50 18.61 15.66
CA PHE A 323 4.49 17.60 15.86
C PHE A 323 4.96 17.03 14.52
N ASN A 324 6.28 16.87 14.38
CA ASN A 324 6.85 16.45 13.10
C ASN A 324 6.80 14.93 12.94
N ILE A 325 5.80 14.43 12.20
CA ILE A 325 5.70 13.04 11.76
C ILE A 325 6.05 12.99 10.28
N PRO A 326 7.25 12.51 9.91
CA PRO A 326 7.74 12.57 8.54
C PRO A 326 7.03 11.58 7.60
N SER A 327 6.61 10.43 8.12
CA SER A 327 5.85 9.41 7.39
C SER A 327 5.13 8.51 8.38
N CYS A 328 4.03 7.88 7.96
CA CYS A 328 3.42 6.76 8.65
C CYS A 328 3.74 5.45 7.94
N ARG A 329 4.08 4.40 8.67
CA ARG A 329 4.32 3.08 8.09
C ARG A 329 3.11 2.17 8.13
N PHE A 330 2.24 2.34 9.12
CA PHE A 330 1.05 1.51 9.27
C PHE A 330 -0.18 2.37 9.41
N VAL A 331 -1.30 1.87 8.90
CA VAL A 331 -2.62 2.49 9.02
C VAL A 331 -3.65 1.43 9.37
N ASN A 332 -4.49 1.73 10.35
CA ASN A 332 -5.57 0.84 10.72
C ASN A 332 -6.76 1.63 11.23
N PHE A 333 -7.97 1.25 10.85
CA PHE A 333 -9.19 1.87 11.31
C PHE A 333 -10.09 0.84 11.96
N TYR A 334 -10.60 1.19 13.13
CA TYR A 334 -11.68 0.44 13.75
C TYR A 334 -12.99 0.66 12.97
N ASN A 335 -13.28 1.93 12.66
CA ASN A 335 -14.43 2.32 11.88
C ASN A 335 -14.05 3.48 10.96
N ILE A 336 -14.94 3.91 10.08
CA ILE A 336 -14.63 4.96 9.10
C ILE A 336 -14.20 6.32 9.71
N GLN A 337 -14.50 6.53 10.99
CA GLN A 337 -14.15 7.72 11.77
C GLN A 337 -12.93 7.48 12.67
N THR A 338 -12.81 6.31 13.30
CA THR A 338 -11.78 6.07 14.32
C THR A 338 -10.64 5.20 13.79
N GLY A 339 -9.42 5.72 13.82
CA GLY A 339 -8.23 4.99 13.36
C GLY A 339 -6.89 5.59 13.78
N TRP A 340 -5.83 4.86 13.46
CA TRP A 340 -4.45 5.19 13.81
C TRP A 340 -3.52 5.09 12.61
N CYS A 341 -2.44 5.86 12.69
CA CYS A 341 -1.36 5.86 11.74
C CYS A 341 -0.04 5.95 12.51
N THR A 342 0.81 4.92 12.47
CA THR A 342 2.03 4.89 13.29
C THR A 342 3.25 5.27 12.44
N PRO A 343 4.17 6.12 12.94
CA PRO A 343 5.38 6.51 12.23
C PRO A 343 6.30 5.34 11.93
N GLY A 344 6.92 5.38 10.75
CA GLY A 344 7.85 4.34 10.31
C GLY A 344 9.30 4.51 10.75
N ILE A 345 9.68 5.74 11.09
CA ILE A 345 11.09 6.14 11.23
C ILE A 345 11.35 7.03 12.45
N THR A 346 10.31 7.38 13.21
CA THR A 346 10.46 8.22 14.40
C THR A 346 9.87 7.54 15.62
N ASN A 347 10.57 7.66 16.74
CA ASN A 347 10.23 7.11 18.05
C ASN A 347 9.14 7.92 18.80
N ARG A 348 8.23 8.51 18.04
CA ARG A 348 7.66 9.80 18.37
C ARG A 348 6.16 9.74 18.69
N GLY A 349 5.56 8.56 18.83
CA GLY A 349 4.12 8.39 19.09
C GLY A 349 3.35 7.92 17.85
N ALA A 350 2.02 7.84 17.92
CA ALA A 350 1.12 7.56 16.79
C ALA A 350 0.29 8.80 16.42
N LEU A 351 -0.30 8.79 15.24
CA LEU A 351 -1.44 9.65 14.92
C LEU A 351 -2.73 8.89 15.19
N TYR A 352 -3.72 9.61 15.70
CA TYR A 352 -5.03 9.10 16.06
C TYR A 352 -6.12 10.02 15.54
N THR A 353 -7.27 9.48 15.16
CA THR A 353 -8.45 10.27 14.80
C THR A 353 -9.72 9.59 15.29
N GLU A 354 -10.75 10.40 15.58
CA GLU A 354 -12.11 9.99 15.98
C GLU A 354 -13.18 10.35 14.96
N ASN A 355 -12.80 11.03 13.89
CA ASN A 355 -13.71 11.64 12.93
C ASN A 355 -13.24 11.48 11.47
N GLY A 356 -12.34 10.55 11.20
CA GLY A 356 -11.91 10.16 9.86
C GLY A 356 -10.73 10.97 9.33
N GLY A 357 -10.03 11.67 10.23
CA GLY A 357 -8.86 12.47 9.97
C GLY A 357 -9.17 13.88 9.50
N ASP A 358 -8.14 14.54 8.97
CA ASP A 358 -8.24 15.88 8.40
C ASP A 358 -9.12 15.89 7.14
N THR A 359 -9.51 17.08 6.69
CA THR A 359 -10.20 17.24 5.41
C THR A 359 -9.38 16.62 4.29
N THR A 360 -10.01 15.71 3.53
CA THR A 360 -9.36 15.05 2.41
C THR A 360 -9.30 16.00 1.23
N ILE A 361 -8.09 16.30 0.76
CA ILE A 361 -7.84 17.19 -0.37
C ILE A 361 -7.74 16.33 -1.63
N TYR A 362 -8.57 16.63 -2.61
CA TYR A 362 -8.49 16.06 -3.94
C TYR A 362 -7.80 17.08 -4.86
N THR A 363 -6.63 16.73 -5.40
CA THR A 363 -5.97 17.55 -6.43
C THR A 363 -6.23 16.92 -7.79
N GLY A 364 -6.87 17.69 -8.67
CA GLY A 364 -7.32 17.23 -9.99
C GLY A 364 -8.81 16.88 -9.99
N ILE A 365 -9.62 17.71 -10.66
CA ILE A 365 -10.84 17.21 -11.29
C ILE A 365 -10.35 16.48 -12.54
N LEU A 366 -10.19 15.17 -12.46
CA LEU A 366 -10.18 14.36 -13.66
C LEU A 366 -11.61 13.86 -13.83
N SER A 367 -12.29 14.38 -14.84
CA SER A 367 -13.50 13.76 -15.33
C SER A 367 -13.16 12.30 -15.64
N ASN A 368 -13.70 11.38 -14.84
CA ASN A 368 -13.74 9.96 -15.12
C ASN A 368 -14.23 9.76 -16.57
N ASN A 369 -13.30 9.50 -17.50
CA ASN A 369 -13.54 8.92 -18.82
C ASN A 369 -12.24 8.71 -19.62
N PHE A 370 -11.09 8.47 -18.99
CA PHE A 370 -9.98 7.85 -19.72
C PHE A 370 -10.20 6.33 -19.72
N ILE A 371 -11.02 5.87 -20.67
CA ILE A 371 -10.98 4.48 -21.12
C ILE A 371 -9.66 4.34 -21.86
N PHE A 372 -8.61 3.91 -21.15
CA PHE A 372 -7.38 3.54 -21.83
C PHE A 372 -7.66 2.33 -22.72
N PRO A 373 -7.20 2.34 -23.97
CA PRO A 373 -7.36 1.19 -24.84
C PRO A 373 -6.65 -0.04 -24.23
N ASP A 374 -7.24 -1.22 -24.35
CA ASP A 374 -6.55 -2.46 -23.96
C ASP A 374 -5.48 -2.90 -24.97
N ASN A 375 -5.54 -2.34 -26.19
CA ASN A 375 -4.72 -2.75 -27.34
C ASN A 375 -4.07 -1.55 -28.04
N TYR A 376 -2.94 -1.83 -28.71
CA TYR A 376 -2.37 -0.91 -29.69
C TYR A 376 -3.24 -0.93 -30.95
N ILE A 377 -3.61 0.25 -31.45
CA ILE A 377 -4.43 0.39 -32.65
C ILE A 377 -3.83 1.48 -33.53
N LEU A 378 -3.55 1.19 -34.79
CA LEU A 378 -3.37 2.21 -35.81
C LEU A 378 -4.71 2.40 -36.54
N GLU A 379 -5.26 3.61 -36.60
CA GLU A 379 -6.50 3.86 -37.32
C GLU A 379 -6.24 4.21 -38.78
N GLN A 380 -7.29 4.08 -39.61
CA GLN A 380 -7.26 4.61 -40.96
C GLN A 380 -7.12 6.14 -40.92
N ASN A 381 -6.21 6.71 -41.70
CA ASN A 381 -6.02 8.15 -41.77
C ASN A 381 -7.30 8.82 -42.26
N TYR A 382 -7.61 10.02 -41.75
CA TYR A 382 -8.79 10.77 -42.17
C TYR A 382 -8.44 12.24 -42.44
N PRO A 383 -8.86 12.80 -43.60
CA PRO A 383 -9.57 12.13 -44.69
C PRO A 383 -8.69 11.10 -45.43
N ASN A 384 -9.31 10.12 -46.10
CA ASN A 384 -8.68 9.21 -47.06
C ASN A 384 -9.70 8.81 -48.16
N PRO A 385 -9.50 9.16 -49.44
CA PRO A 385 -8.38 9.96 -49.98
C PRO A 385 -8.30 11.36 -49.38
N PHE A 386 -7.12 11.98 -49.40
CA PHE A 386 -6.91 13.32 -48.88
C PHE A 386 -6.31 14.26 -49.91
N ASN A 387 -6.62 15.55 -49.79
CA ASN A 387 -5.90 16.63 -50.47
C ASN A 387 -5.04 17.39 -49.47
N SER A 388 -3.73 17.36 -49.73
CA SER A 388 -2.63 18.05 -49.05
C SER A 388 -2.37 17.59 -47.61
N ILE A 389 -3.40 17.48 -46.77
CA ILE A 389 -3.26 17.16 -45.33
C ILE A 389 -4.19 16.03 -44.93
N THR A 390 -3.70 15.13 -44.09
CA THR A 390 -4.50 14.10 -43.40
C THR A 390 -4.01 13.91 -41.97
N ASN A 391 -4.83 13.30 -41.12
CA ASN A 391 -4.46 12.97 -39.75
C ASN A 391 -4.34 11.45 -39.59
N VAL A 392 -3.22 11.02 -39.01
CA VAL A 392 -3.01 9.63 -38.59
C VAL A 392 -3.33 9.53 -37.12
N LYS A 393 -4.36 8.75 -36.79
CA LYS A 393 -4.74 8.46 -35.41
C LYS A 393 -4.23 7.11 -34.98
N PHE A 394 -3.80 7.01 -33.73
CA PHE A 394 -3.40 5.74 -33.13
C PHE A 394 -3.70 5.73 -31.64
N LYS A 395 -3.84 4.53 -31.08
CA LYS A 395 -4.14 4.31 -29.67
C LYS A 395 -3.03 3.50 -29.03
N LEU A 396 -2.59 3.95 -27.86
CA LEU A 396 -1.58 3.28 -27.05
C LEU A 396 -2.24 2.69 -25.81
N LYS A 397 -2.00 1.40 -25.56
CA LYS A 397 -2.56 0.72 -24.39
C LYS A 397 -1.93 1.19 -23.08
N SER A 398 -2.64 0.99 -21.96
CA SER A 398 -2.08 1.16 -20.62
C SER A 398 -1.02 0.08 -20.30
N GLY A 399 -0.11 0.35 -19.35
CA GLY A 399 0.95 -0.59 -18.96
C GLY A 399 2.05 -0.77 -20.01
N MET A 400 2.49 0.32 -20.66
CA MET A 400 3.61 0.29 -21.60
C MET A 400 4.94 -0.01 -20.88
N PRO A 401 5.89 -0.73 -21.53
CA PRO A 401 7.09 -1.28 -20.88
C PRO A 401 8.19 -0.27 -20.50
N ASP A 402 7.92 1.05 -20.52
CA ASP A 402 8.90 2.07 -20.10
C ASP A 402 8.40 2.82 -18.85
N PHE A 403 8.84 2.26 -17.73
CA PHE A 403 8.47 2.49 -16.35
C PHE A 403 8.73 3.95 -15.91
N SER A 404 7.66 4.70 -15.70
CA SER A 404 7.50 5.80 -14.71
C SER A 404 6.32 6.72 -15.02
N LEU A 405 5.71 6.64 -16.23
CA LEU A 405 4.75 7.66 -16.70
C LEU A 405 3.64 7.14 -17.65
N ASN A 406 3.32 5.85 -17.70
CA ASN A 406 2.36 5.32 -18.70
C ASN A 406 2.74 5.71 -20.15
N SER A 407 4.02 5.80 -20.48
CA SER A 407 4.48 6.28 -21.78
C SER A 407 5.25 5.22 -22.55
N GLY A 408 5.18 5.21 -23.87
CA GLY A 408 6.00 4.35 -24.72
C GLY A 408 6.50 5.06 -25.97
N PHE A 409 7.63 4.58 -26.49
CA PHE A 409 8.25 5.15 -27.67
C PHE A 409 7.51 4.68 -28.91
N ALA A 410 6.83 5.61 -29.58
CA ALA A 410 6.05 5.34 -30.79
C ALA A 410 6.66 6.10 -31.97
N GLU A 411 6.79 5.39 -33.08
CA GLU A 411 7.31 5.91 -34.33
C GLU A 411 6.31 5.69 -35.46
N ILE A 412 6.03 6.75 -36.22
CA ILE A 412 5.19 6.66 -37.43
C ILE A 412 6.03 7.07 -38.64
N LYS A 413 6.17 6.14 -39.58
CA LYS A 413 6.94 6.30 -40.82
C LYS A 413 6.03 6.20 -42.04
N ILE A 414 6.27 7.04 -43.04
CA ILE A 414 5.60 7.05 -44.34
C ILE A 414 6.50 6.44 -45.41
N TYR A 415 5.94 5.56 -46.24
CA TYR A 415 6.59 4.87 -47.34
C TYR A 415 5.83 5.07 -48.65
N ASP A 416 6.55 5.04 -49.78
CA ASP A 416 5.91 4.94 -51.10
C ASP A 416 5.56 3.49 -51.45
N ILE A 417 4.98 3.28 -52.65
CA ILE A 417 4.55 1.97 -53.13
C ILE A 417 5.71 0.98 -53.34
N THR A 418 6.95 1.47 -53.44
CA THR A 418 8.15 0.62 -53.56
C THR A 418 8.71 0.22 -52.20
N GLY A 419 8.14 0.74 -51.10
CA GLY A 419 8.62 0.53 -49.74
C GLY A 419 9.74 1.48 -49.34
N LYS A 420 10.06 2.50 -50.15
CA LYS A 420 11.07 3.51 -49.80
C LYS A 420 10.51 4.45 -48.73
N LEU A 421 11.28 4.67 -47.66
CA LEU A 421 10.95 5.62 -46.60
C LEU A 421 10.94 7.04 -47.18
N ILE A 422 9.80 7.72 -47.04
CA ILE A 422 9.60 9.10 -47.48
C ILE A 422 9.78 10.08 -46.32
N ARG A 423 9.21 9.77 -45.15
CA ARG A 423 9.23 10.67 -43.99
C ARG A 423 8.99 9.92 -42.68
N VAL A 424 9.62 10.40 -41.60
CA VAL A 424 9.23 10.05 -40.22
C VAL A 424 8.31 11.15 -39.69
N LEU A 425 7.06 10.82 -39.36
CA LEU A 425 6.07 11.79 -38.86
C LEU A 425 6.22 12.07 -37.38
N THR A 426 6.59 11.04 -36.62
CA THR A 426 6.88 11.15 -35.19
C THR A 426 7.82 10.03 -34.80
N SER A 427 8.69 10.29 -33.83
CA SER A 427 9.62 9.33 -33.23
C SER A 427 9.95 9.84 -31.84
N LYS A 428 9.02 9.61 -30.90
CA LYS A 428 9.11 10.12 -29.51
C LYS A 428 8.28 9.28 -28.55
N LYS A 429 8.38 9.60 -27.26
CA LYS A 429 7.51 9.03 -26.23
C LYS A 429 6.12 9.66 -26.29
N TYR A 430 5.11 8.82 -26.12
CA TYR A 430 3.70 9.18 -26.01
C TYR A 430 3.10 8.50 -24.79
N GLU A 431 2.18 9.18 -24.09
CA GLU A 431 1.41 8.60 -22.99
C GLU A 431 0.39 7.56 -23.50
N ALA A 432 -0.18 6.74 -22.63
CA ALA A 432 -1.28 5.84 -22.98
C ALA A 432 -2.52 6.65 -23.40
N GLY A 433 -3.33 6.11 -24.31
CA GLY A 433 -4.52 6.78 -24.85
C GLY A 433 -4.44 7.07 -26.34
N GLU A 434 -5.33 7.95 -26.80
CA GLU A 434 -5.48 8.30 -28.21
C GLU A 434 -4.57 9.47 -28.60
N HIS A 435 -3.88 9.31 -29.73
CA HIS A 435 -2.97 10.31 -30.28
C HIS A 435 -3.29 10.56 -31.74
N THR A 436 -3.09 11.80 -32.16
CA THR A 436 -3.25 12.22 -33.54
C THR A 436 -2.00 12.93 -34.02
N VAL A 437 -1.47 12.52 -35.17
CA VAL A 437 -0.33 13.17 -35.83
C VAL A 437 -0.76 13.64 -37.21
N ARG A 438 -0.49 14.90 -37.50
CA ARG A 438 -0.80 15.52 -38.80
C ARG A 438 0.26 15.15 -39.82
N PHE A 439 -0.17 14.76 -41.02
CA PHE A 439 0.68 14.56 -42.18
C PHE A 439 0.36 15.60 -43.26
N ASP A 440 1.39 16.30 -43.73
CA ASP A 440 1.33 17.21 -44.86
C ASP A 440 2.13 16.63 -46.04
N ALA A 441 1.43 16.32 -47.12
CA ALA A 441 1.98 15.71 -48.33
C ALA A 441 2.51 16.73 -49.36
N ALA A 442 2.70 18.00 -48.96
CA ALA A 442 3.34 18.99 -49.81
C ALA A 442 4.66 18.46 -50.41
N GLY A 443 4.78 18.59 -51.73
CA GLY A 443 5.93 18.11 -52.50
C GLY A 443 5.89 16.64 -52.94
N LEU A 444 4.90 15.84 -52.52
CA LEU A 444 4.74 14.45 -52.97
C LEU A 444 3.88 14.36 -54.24
N SER A 445 3.97 13.29 -55.01
CA SER A 445 3.08 13.05 -56.17
C SER A 445 1.75 12.46 -55.72
N SER A 446 0.66 12.67 -56.48
CA SER A 446 -0.60 11.93 -56.23
C SER A 446 -0.34 10.42 -56.35
N GLY A 447 -0.92 9.63 -55.47
CA GLY A 447 -0.69 8.19 -55.45
C GLY A 447 -0.98 7.52 -54.10
N VAL A 448 -0.63 6.23 -54.03
CA VAL A 448 -0.77 5.41 -52.83
C VAL A 448 0.51 5.46 -52.00
N TYR A 449 0.36 5.69 -50.71
CA TYR A 449 1.41 5.68 -49.71
C TYR A 449 1.05 4.74 -48.57
N PHE A 450 2.05 4.27 -47.84
CA PHE A 450 1.85 3.45 -46.64
C PHE A 450 2.36 4.18 -45.42
N TYR A 451 1.71 4.00 -44.28
CA TYR A 451 2.19 4.47 -43.00
C TYR A 451 2.21 3.33 -41.99
N ARG A 452 3.28 3.29 -41.20
CA ARG A 452 3.53 2.23 -40.23
C ARG A 452 3.74 2.82 -38.85
N LEU A 453 3.00 2.29 -37.87
CA LEU A 453 3.24 2.50 -36.46
C LEU A 453 4.19 1.40 -35.97
N GLU A 454 5.25 1.81 -35.30
CA GLU A 454 6.17 0.93 -34.57
C GLU A 454 6.23 1.37 -33.12
N ILE A 455 6.15 0.40 -32.21
CA ILE A 455 6.32 0.64 -30.78
C ILE A 455 7.46 -0.23 -30.30
N THR A 456 8.37 0.37 -29.53
CA THR A 456 9.54 -0.31 -28.96
C THR A 456 9.57 -0.22 -27.44
N ASP A 457 10.18 -1.22 -26.80
CA ASP A 457 10.49 -1.18 -25.37
C ASP A 457 11.76 -0.34 -25.07
N SER A 458 12.10 -0.22 -23.78
CA SER A 458 13.29 0.51 -23.30
C SER A 458 14.63 -0.09 -23.75
N LYS A 459 14.63 -1.33 -24.27
CA LYS A 459 15.79 -2.02 -24.86
C LYS A 459 15.77 -1.96 -26.39
N SER A 460 14.90 -1.14 -26.97
CA SER A 460 14.69 -0.99 -28.41
C SER A 460 14.17 -2.26 -29.11
N ASN A 461 13.59 -3.21 -28.38
CA ASN A 461 12.90 -4.35 -28.99
C ASN A 461 11.53 -3.90 -29.50
N LYS A 462 11.16 -4.35 -30.70
CA LYS A 462 9.85 -4.07 -31.29
C LYS A 462 8.77 -4.89 -30.59
N ILE A 463 7.81 -4.20 -29.96
CA ILE A 463 6.68 -4.83 -29.24
C ILE A 463 5.38 -4.83 -30.06
N TYR A 464 5.23 -3.86 -30.97
CA TYR A 464 4.07 -3.76 -31.85
C TYR A 464 4.46 -3.16 -33.20
N SER A 465 3.78 -3.60 -34.26
CA SER A 465 3.89 -2.97 -35.56
C SER A 465 2.63 -3.20 -36.39
N GLU A 466 2.05 -2.13 -36.92
CA GLU A 466 0.91 -2.17 -37.83
C GLU A 466 1.11 -1.20 -38.98
N THR A 467 0.69 -1.58 -40.19
CA THR A 467 0.80 -0.77 -41.41
C THR A 467 -0.57 -0.57 -42.04
N LYS A 468 -0.85 0.65 -42.53
CA LYS A 468 -2.04 0.97 -43.34
C LYS A 468 -1.67 1.78 -44.58
N SER A 469 -2.55 1.78 -45.57
CA SER A 469 -2.39 2.55 -46.81
C SER A 469 -3.21 3.84 -46.79
N MET A 470 -2.73 4.87 -47.46
CA MET A 470 -3.42 6.14 -47.68
C MET A 470 -3.31 6.58 -49.15
N ILE A 471 -4.31 7.31 -49.63
CA ILE A 471 -4.41 7.77 -51.02
C ILE A 471 -4.34 9.30 -51.03
N TYR A 472 -3.30 9.84 -51.65
CA TYR A 472 -3.10 11.28 -51.82
C TYR A 472 -3.58 11.72 -53.21
N ILE A 473 -4.41 12.75 -53.26
CA ILE A 473 -4.91 13.37 -54.50
C ILE A 473 -4.63 14.88 -54.40
N LYS A 474 -3.80 15.40 -55.32
CA LYS A 474 -3.59 16.84 -55.49
C LYS A 474 -4.76 17.54 -56.17
#